data_AF-A0A196P9H5-F1
#
_entry.id   AF-A0A196P9H5-F1
#
_cell.length_a   1.000
_cell.length_b   1.000
_cell.length_c   1.000
_cell.angle_alpha   90.00
_cell.angle_beta   90.00
_cell.angle_gamma   90.00
#
_symmetry.space_group_name_H-M   'P 1'
#
loop_
_entity.id
_entity.type
_entity.pdbx_description
1 polymer ?
#
loop_
_entity_poly.entity_id
_entity_poly.type
_entity_poly.pdbx_seq_one_letter_code
_entity_poly.pdbx_strand_id
1 'polypeptide(L)'
;MSYAFPPGGLPDQSGNPEGTAVFTPAYAVLPAITQRDIVTSYLPGWRDMRMWVLARPLSGFAETFSQYAVELLPGGGSDAPEEDAEAQSVIFVARGGLTLNIDGQRHDMGEGGYAYIPPDTVWTVWNDTEAVAQFHWIRKRYQRAEGIEMPQAFVTSDKEVAPVVMPDCDGVWATTRFADPADLRHDMHVNIVTFQPGGRIPFAETHVMEHGLYVLEGTAEYLLNRDWVGVGPGDFMWLRAFCPQACIATGDVPFRYLLYKDVNRHMPL
;
A
#
# COMPACT_ATOMS: atom_id res chain seq x y z
N MET A 1 -2.18 -16.36 -5.96
CA MET A 1 -2.22 -14.89 -5.84
C MET A 1 -0.87 -14.38 -6.24
N SER A 2 -0.83 -13.36 -7.09
CA SER A 2 0.38 -12.65 -7.46
C SER A 2 0.35 -11.27 -6.82
N TYR A 3 1.49 -10.80 -6.34
CA TYR A 3 1.64 -9.42 -5.85
C TYR A 3 2.72 -8.76 -6.68
N ALA A 4 2.31 -7.82 -7.53
CA ALA A 4 3.24 -7.00 -8.28
C ALA A 4 4.08 -6.12 -7.36
N PHE A 5 5.24 -5.74 -7.88
CA PHE A 5 6.25 -4.96 -7.18
C PHE A 5 7.04 -4.14 -8.24
N PRO A 6 7.73 -3.03 -7.87
CA PRO A 6 8.65 -2.34 -8.75
C PRO A 6 9.49 -3.28 -9.64
N PRO A 7 9.53 -3.08 -10.97
CA PRO A 7 10.31 -3.92 -11.87
C PRO A 7 11.83 -3.70 -11.77
N GLY A 8 12.28 -2.58 -11.21
CA GLY A 8 13.69 -2.22 -11.17
C GLY A 8 14.34 -2.17 -12.56
N GLY A 9 15.65 -2.35 -12.61
CA GLY A 9 16.46 -2.34 -13.83
C GLY A 9 16.33 -1.05 -14.64
N LEU A 10 16.69 -1.12 -15.92
CA LEU A 10 16.38 -0.12 -16.94
C LEU A 10 15.71 -0.80 -18.14
N PRO A 11 14.65 -0.18 -18.71
CA PRO A 11 14.05 -0.66 -19.95
C PRO A 11 15.00 -0.41 -21.14
N ASP A 12 14.74 -1.09 -22.25
CA ASP A 12 15.45 -0.89 -23.51
C ASP A 12 15.25 0.55 -24.05
N GLN A 13 16.25 1.06 -24.79
CA GLN A 13 16.25 2.42 -25.34
C GLN A 13 15.19 2.65 -26.44
N SER A 14 14.55 1.60 -26.96
CA SER A 14 13.43 1.71 -27.92
C SER A 14 12.09 2.12 -27.29
N GLY A 15 12.01 2.23 -25.96
CA GLY A 15 10.78 2.65 -25.27
C GLY A 15 10.35 4.09 -25.59
N ASN A 16 9.04 4.33 -25.64
CA ASN A 16 8.50 5.69 -25.81
C ASN A 16 8.55 6.44 -24.46
N PRO A 17 9.27 7.57 -24.35
CA PRO A 17 9.40 8.34 -23.11
C PRO A 17 8.14 9.11 -22.69
N GLU A 18 7.12 9.25 -23.56
CA GLU A 18 5.86 9.95 -23.21
C GLU A 18 5.15 9.28 -22.03
N GLY A 19 5.13 7.94 -22.01
CA GLY A 19 4.58 7.15 -20.91
C GLY A 19 3.08 7.39 -20.64
N THR A 20 2.61 6.91 -19.49
CA THR A 20 1.21 7.09 -19.02
C THR A 20 1.15 7.78 -17.66
N ALA A 21 2.24 8.45 -17.26
CA ALA A 21 2.31 9.15 -15.99
C ALA A 21 1.41 10.40 -16.03
N VAL A 22 0.66 10.62 -14.95
CA VAL A 22 -0.27 11.74 -14.84
C VAL A 22 -0.06 12.46 -13.52
N PHE A 23 -0.06 13.79 -13.55
CA PHE A 23 -0.10 14.62 -12.36
C PHE A 23 -1.08 15.77 -12.58
N THR A 24 -2.18 15.77 -11.83
CA THR A 24 -3.20 16.81 -11.87
C THR A 24 -3.39 17.41 -10.48
N PRO A 25 -4.14 18.51 -10.33
CA PRO A 25 -4.51 19.01 -9.00
C PRO A 25 -5.39 18.05 -8.18
N ALA A 26 -5.94 16.97 -8.75
CA ALA A 26 -6.86 16.06 -8.07
C ALA A 26 -6.28 14.65 -7.83
N TYR A 27 -5.36 14.20 -8.68
CA TYR A 27 -4.79 12.86 -8.60
C TYR A 27 -3.42 12.77 -9.29
N ALA A 28 -2.69 11.72 -8.97
CA ALA A 28 -1.47 11.33 -9.68
C ALA A 28 -1.52 9.84 -10.07
N VAL A 29 -0.90 9.50 -11.19
CA VAL A 29 -0.67 8.12 -11.63
C VAL A 29 0.81 7.97 -11.89
N LEU A 30 1.43 7.01 -11.21
CA LEU A 30 2.83 6.62 -11.32
C LEU A 30 2.89 5.21 -11.89
N PRO A 31 3.06 5.07 -13.22
CA PRO A 31 3.13 3.78 -13.87
C PRO A 31 4.30 2.93 -13.36
N ALA A 32 4.14 1.60 -13.29
CA ALA A 32 5.17 0.67 -12.84
C ALA A 32 6.51 0.85 -13.57
N ILE A 33 6.44 1.21 -14.86
CA ILE A 33 7.59 1.45 -15.73
C ILE A 33 8.52 2.57 -15.23
N THR A 34 8.09 3.45 -14.33
CA THR A 34 8.93 4.53 -13.77
C THR A 34 9.71 4.11 -12.52
N GLN A 35 9.40 2.96 -11.93
CA GLN A 35 10.02 2.48 -10.69
C GLN A 35 11.32 1.71 -11.04
N ARG A 36 12.39 2.47 -11.31
CA ARG A 36 13.69 1.99 -11.84
C ARG A 36 14.84 2.12 -10.86
N ASP A 37 15.93 1.40 -11.11
CA ASP A 37 17.07 1.32 -10.19
C ASP A 37 17.69 2.70 -9.91
N ILE A 38 17.77 3.56 -10.93
CA ILE A 38 18.40 4.88 -10.84
C ILE A 38 17.61 5.91 -10.01
N VAL A 39 16.38 5.58 -9.60
CA VAL A 39 15.54 6.44 -8.75
C VAL A 39 15.28 5.82 -7.38
N THR A 40 16.02 4.77 -7.03
CA THR A 40 15.94 4.18 -5.69
C THR A 40 16.50 5.11 -4.62
N SER A 41 16.01 4.93 -3.40
CA SER A 41 16.43 5.65 -2.20
C SER A 41 16.98 4.67 -1.16
N TYR A 42 17.71 5.23 -0.20
CA TYR A 42 18.32 4.52 0.92
C TYR A 42 17.97 5.27 2.21
N LEU A 43 17.90 4.55 3.33
CA LEU A 43 17.71 5.14 4.65
C LEU A 43 18.92 4.82 5.55
N PRO A 44 19.33 5.75 6.43
CA PRO A 44 20.32 5.46 7.47
C PRO A 44 19.88 4.27 8.34
N GLY A 45 20.84 3.47 8.81
CA GLY A 45 20.55 2.33 9.70
C GLY A 45 20.01 1.09 8.99
N TRP A 46 19.94 1.09 7.66
CA TRP A 46 19.58 -0.08 6.85
C TRP A 46 20.79 -0.69 6.16
N ARG A 47 20.83 -2.02 6.10
CA ARG A 47 21.84 -2.82 5.41
C ARG A 47 21.24 -3.48 4.18
N ASP A 48 21.99 -3.47 3.08
CA ASP A 48 21.67 -4.19 1.84
C ASP A 48 20.20 -3.99 1.38
N MET A 49 19.73 -2.75 1.54
CA MET A 49 18.37 -2.29 1.27
C MET A 49 18.38 -1.26 0.14
N ARG A 50 17.35 -1.29 -0.70
CA ARG A 50 16.95 -0.15 -1.55
C ARG A 50 15.44 -0.03 -1.55
N MET A 51 14.92 1.16 -1.83
CA MET A 51 13.47 1.36 -1.90
C MET A 51 13.04 2.36 -2.97
N TRP A 52 11.80 2.22 -3.42
CA TRP A 52 11.10 3.23 -4.22
C TRP A 52 10.12 3.98 -3.32
N VAL A 53 10.23 5.30 -3.29
CA VAL A 53 9.26 6.16 -2.59
C VAL A 53 8.10 6.42 -3.54
N LEU A 54 6.92 5.89 -3.21
CA LEU A 54 5.71 5.99 -4.04
C LEU A 54 4.81 7.15 -3.60
N ALA A 55 4.75 7.38 -2.29
CA ALA A 55 4.02 8.49 -1.71
C ALA A 55 4.83 9.13 -0.57
N ARG A 56 4.67 10.44 -0.44
CA ARG A 56 5.18 11.20 0.70
C ARG A 56 4.22 12.35 1.01
N PRO A 57 4.21 12.85 2.26
CA PRO A 57 3.55 14.11 2.54
C PRO A 57 4.16 15.27 1.73
N LEU A 58 3.32 15.91 0.92
CA LEU A 58 3.47 17.14 0.14
C LEU A 58 2.32 18.09 0.51
N SER A 59 2.66 19.22 1.13
CA SER A 59 1.68 20.27 1.44
C SER A 59 0.84 20.63 0.22
N GLY A 60 -0.48 20.66 0.40
CA GLY A 60 -1.46 20.97 -0.63
C GLY A 60 -1.77 19.82 -1.59
N PHE A 61 -1.23 18.61 -1.42
CA PHE A 61 -1.50 17.47 -2.32
C PHE A 61 -1.68 16.12 -1.62
N ALA A 62 -0.80 15.77 -0.69
CA ALA A 62 -0.81 14.50 0.04
C ALA A 62 -0.28 14.80 1.43
N GLU A 63 -0.99 14.68 2.54
CA GLU A 63 -0.45 15.20 3.83
C GLU A 63 -0.27 14.13 4.90
N THR A 64 -0.89 12.96 4.71
CA THR A 64 -1.07 11.99 5.79
C THR A 64 -0.13 10.80 5.70
N PHE A 65 0.09 10.26 4.50
CA PHE A 65 0.75 8.97 4.31
C PHE A 65 2.11 9.07 3.62
N SER A 66 2.97 8.12 3.97
CA SER A 66 4.16 7.76 3.20
C SER A 66 4.06 6.30 2.80
N GLN A 67 4.47 5.97 1.57
CA GLN A 67 4.57 4.58 1.12
C GLN A 67 5.91 4.34 0.45
N TYR A 68 6.59 3.29 0.90
CA TYR A 68 7.80 2.76 0.29
C TYR A 68 7.56 1.36 -0.24
N ALA A 69 8.13 1.04 -1.40
CA ALA A 69 8.32 -0.32 -1.84
C ALA A 69 9.79 -0.68 -1.58
N VAL A 70 10.04 -1.51 -0.57
CA VAL A 70 11.37 -1.83 -0.04
C VAL A 70 11.81 -3.19 -0.56
N GLU A 71 13.07 -3.26 -1.00
CA GLU A 71 13.75 -4.49 -1.39
C GLU A 71 14.95 -4.72 -0.46
N LEU A 72 15.05 -5.93 0.07
CA LEU A 72 16.17 -6.40 0.89
C LEU A 72 16.87 -7.57 0.18
N LEU A 73 18.17 -7.43 -0.03
CA LEU A 73 19.01 -8.57 -0.43
C LEU A 73 19.17 -9.56 0.75
N PRO A 74 19.65 -10.79 0.50
CA PRO A 74 19.96 -11.76 1.56
C PRO A 74 20.83 -11.15 2.66
N GLY A 75 20.40 -11.26 3.91
CA GLY A 75 21.07 -10.67 5.08
C GLY A 75 20.88 -9.15 5.24
N GLY A 76 20.05 -8.51 4.40
CA GLY A 76 19.68 -7.10 4.52
C GLY A 76 18.57 -6.87 5.53
N GLY A 77 18.47 -5.66 6.08
CA GLY A 77 17.51 -5.33 7.13
C GLY A 77 17.89 -4.12 7.97
N SER A 78 17.20 -3.96 9.10
CA SER A 78 17.46 -2.92 10.10
C SER A 78 16.97 -3.33 11.49
N ASP A 79 17.76 -2.97 12.51
CA ASP A 79 17.39 -3.09 13.93
C ASP A 79 16.61 -1.88 14.47
N ALA A 80 16.54 -0.79 13.70
CA ALA A 80 15.83 0.43 14.06
C ALA A 80 15.25 1.08 12.79
N PRO A 81 14.28 0.42 12.12
CA PRO A 81 13.77 0.85 10.82
C PRO A 81 13.03 2.19 10.89
N GLU A 82 12.33 2.46 11.99
CA GLU A 82 11.49 3.66 12.20
C GLU A 82 12.16 4.66 13.16
N GLU A 83 12.26 5.92 12.74
CA GLU A 83 12.86 7.02 13.53
C GLU A 83 11.81 7.94 14.17
N ASP A 84 10.58 7.94 13.66
CA ASP A 84 9.49 8.76 14.13
C ASP A 84 8.64 7.99 15.15
N ALA A 85 8.79 8.32 16.44
CA ALA A 85 8.05 7.67 17.52
C ALA A 85 6.52 7.82 17.39
N GLU A 86 6.02 8.78 16.61
CA GLU A 86 4.58 8.95 16.35
C GLU A 86 4.10 8.15 15.13
N ALA A 87 5.00 7.57 14.34
CA ALA A 87 4.64 6.83 13.14
C ALA A 87 4.17 5.42 13.47
N GLN A 88 2.93 5.12 13.08
CA GLN A 88 2.46 3.75 12.93
C GLN A 88 2.81 3.23 11.54
N SER A 89 2.97 1.91 11.44
CA SER A 89 3.41 1.25 10.20
C SER A 89 2.55 0.06 9.84
N VAL A 90 2.38 -0.16 8.54
CA VAL A 90 1.92 -1.43 7.97
C VAL A 90 2.99 -1.99 7.04
N ILE A 91 3.29 -3.27 7.21
CA ILE A 91 4.16 -4.05 6.33
C ILE A 91 3.30 -5.04 5.55
N PHE A 92 3.46 -5.06 4.23
CA PHE A 92 2.81 -6.05 3.35
C PHE A 92 3.84 -6.70 2.43
N VAL A 93 4.08 -8.00 2.57
CA VAL A 93 5.10 -8.73 1.80
C VAL A 93 4.57 -9.07 0.41
N ALA A 94 5.20 -8.51 -0.63
CA ALA A 94 4.85 -8.81 -2.01
C ALA A 94 5.58 -10.06 -2.52
N ARG A 95 6.89 -10.19 -2.24
CA ARG A 95 7.72 -11.32 -2.69
C ARG A 95 8.75 -11.75 -1.65
N GLY A 96 9.10 -13.03 -1.67
CA GLY A 96 10.10 -13.59 -0.76
C GLY A 96 9.57 -13.72 0.67
N GLY A 97 10.46 -13.60 1.66
CA GLY A 97 10.09 -13.67 3.07
C GLY A 97 10.98 -12.79 3.94
N LEU A 98 10.43 -12.34 5.07
CA LEU A 98 11.11 -11.49 6.04
C LEU A 98 10.85 -11.98 7.46
N THR A 99 11.85 -11.79 8.32
CA THR A 99 11.72 -11.93 9.76
C THR A 99 11.40 -10.54 10.33
N LEU A 100 10.20 -10.38 10.87
CA LEU A 100 9.77 -9.18 11.59
C LEU A 100 9.78 -9.47 13.09
N ASN A 101 10.50 -8.69 13.88
CA ASN A 101 10.39 -8.75 15.34
C ASN A 101 9.61 -7.53 15.83
N ILE A 102 8.57 -7.73 16.64
CA ILE A 102 7.78 -6.65 17.25
C ILE A 102 7.79 -6.87 18.77
N ASP A 103 8.33 -5.91 19.53
CA ASP A 103 8.47 -5.99 20.99
C ASP A 103 9.10 -7.32 21.47
N GLY A 104 10.11 -7.79 20.74
CA GLY A 104 10.82 -9.05 21.03
C GLY A 104 10.11 -10.32 20.56
N GLN A 105 8.90 -10.23 20.00
CA GLN A 105 8.21 -11.35 19.38
C GLN A 105 8.60 -11.48 17.90
N ARG A 106 9.14 -12.65 17.54
CA ARG A 106 9.53 -12.98 16.16
C ARG A 106 8.34 -13.46 15.33
N HIS A 107 8.25 -12.95 14.10
CA HIS A 107 7.28 -13.34 13.08
C HIS A 107 7.98 -13.60 11.74
N ASP A 108 7.80 -14.78 11.17
CA ASP A 108 8.27 -15.09 9.82
C ASP A 108 7.13 -14.80 8.83
N MET A 109 7.32 -13.83 7.95
CA MET A 109 6.29 -13.33 7.02
C MET A 109 6.67 -13.67 5.58
N GLY A 110 5.86 -14.51 4.92
CA GLY A 110 5.98 -14.78 3.48
C GLY A 110 5.04 -13.92 2.63
N GLU A 111 4.97 -14.20 1.32
CA GLU A 111 4.12 -13.46 0.38
C GLU A 111 2.64 -13.37 0.80
N GLY A 112 2.12 -12.15 0.80
CA GLY A 112 0.79 -11.78 1.32
C GLY A 112 0.77 -11.56 2.82
N GLY A 113 1.89 -11.73 3.53
CA GLY A 113 2.03 -11.45 4.95
C GLY A 113 1.77 -9.98 5.23
N TYR A 114 1.01 -9.73 6.29
CA TYR A 114 0.56 -8.41 6.71
C TYR A 114 0.91 -8.22 8.19
N ALA A 115 1.51 -7.08 8.53
CA ALA A 115 1.71 -6.68 9.92
C ALA A 115 1.26 -5.24 10.12
N TYR A 116 0.55 -5.01 11.22
CA TYR A 116 0.30 -3.68 11.76
C TYR A 116 1.21 -3.46 12.98
N ILE A 117 1.88 -2.32 12.99
CA ILE A 117 2.83 -1.90 14.02
C ILE A 117 2.36 -0.55 14.56
N PRO A 118 1.95 -0.48 15.84
CA PRO A 118 1.55 0.76 16.49
C PRO A 118 2.69 1.79 16.54
N PRO A 119 2.40 3.09 16.78
CA PRO A 119 3.46 4.06 17.01
C PRO A 119 4.18 3.76 18.34
N ASP A 120 5.43 4.18 18.44
CA ASP A 120 6.29 3.99 19.62
C ASP A 120 6.56 2.50 19.97
N THR A 121 6.38 1.60 19.01
CA THR A 121 6.70 0.17 19.14
C THR A 121 8.13 -0.11 18.70
N VAL A 122 8.86 -0.93 19.45
CA VAL A 122 10.21 -1.36 19.06
C VAL A 122 10.09 -2.55 18.11
N TRP A 123 10.61 -2.40 16.89
CA TRP A 123 10.58 -3.48 15.91
C TRP A 123 11.84 -3.53 15.05
N THR A 124 12.14 -4.72 14.52
CA THR A 124 13.25 -4.96 13.59
C THR A 124 12.76 -5.75 12.39
N VAL A 125 13.42 -5.60 11.25
CA VAL A 125 13.09 -6.35 10.03
C VAL A 125 14.35 -6.81 9.33
N TRP A 126 14.41 -8.10 9.03
CA TRP A 126 15.57 -8.73 8.42
C TRP A 126 15.14 -9.74 7.36
N ASN A 127 15.91 -9.82 6.28
CA ASN A 127 15.80 -10.88 5.30
C ASN A 127 16.81 -11.99 5.63
N ASP A 128 16.38 -12.96 6.45
CA ASP A 128 17.17 -14.13 6.82
C ASP A 128 17.16 -15.25 5.76
N THR A 129 16.59 -14.96 4.57
CA THR A 129 16.48 -15.93 3.47
C THR A 129 17.59 -15.77 2.44
N GLU A 130 17.75 -16.75 1.55
CA GLU A 130 18.70 -16.68 0.43
C GLU A 130 18.16 -15.94 -0.80
N ALA A 131 16.87 -15.59 -0.81
CA ALA A 131 16.21 -14.87 -1.89
C ALA A 131 16.06 -13.39 -1.56
N VAL A 132 15.80 -12.57 -2.58
CA VAL A 132 15.44 -11.17 -2.38
C VAL A 132 14.04 -11.09 -1.75
N ALA A 133 13.88 -10.25 -0.73
CA ALA A 133 12.60 -9.96 -0.10
C ALA A 133 12.09 -8.58 -0.53
N GLN A 134 10.81 -8.48 -0.87
CA GLN A 134 10.18 -7.26 -1.36
C GLN A 134 8.86 -7.02 -0.62
N PHE A 135 8.71 -5.85 0.00
CA PHE A 135 7.54 -5.50 0.79
C PHE A 135 7.14 -4.03 0.65
N HIS A 136 5.86 -3.74 0.85
CA HIS A 136 5.38 -2.38 1.01
C HIS A 136 5.44 -1.98 2.49
N TRP A 137 5.93 -0.78 2.74
CA TRP A 137 5.93 -0.15 4.04
C TRP A 137 5.13 1.15 3.97
N ILE A 138 3.96 1.14 4.62
CA ILE A 138 3.03 2.28 4.67
C ILE A 138 3.12 2.88 6.07
N ARG A 139 3.32 4.20 6.13
CA ARG A 139 3.54 4.95 7.36
C ARG A 139 2.55 6.10 7.47
N LYS A 140 2.11 6.38 8.70
CA LYS A 140 1.26 7.53 9.04
C LYS A 140 1.60 7.97 10.46
N ARG A 141 1.56 9.26 10.78
CA ARG A 141 1.54 9.68 12.19
C ARG A 141 0.20 9.33 12.83
N TYR A 142 0.23 8.58 13.92
CA TYR A 142 -0.97 8.18 14.64
C TYR A 142 -1.63 9.38 15.32
N GLN A 143 -2.93 9.56 15.09
CA GLN A 143 -3.72 10.57 15.75
C GLN A 143 -4.35 9.97 17.01
N ARG A 144 -3.85 10.39 18.18
CA ARG A 144 -4.42 10.00 19.47
C ARG A 144 -5.83 10.58 19.64
N ALA A 145 -6.71 9.84 20.32
CA ALA A 145 -8.04 10.28 20.71
C ALA A 145 -8.24 10.06 22.21
N GLU A 146 -8.83 11.05 22.90
CA GLU A 146 -9.08 10.97 24.34
C GLU A 146 -10.01 9.79 24.67
N GLY A 147 -9.66 9.02 25.70
CA GLY A 147 -10.43 7.85 26.13
C GLY A 147 -10.31 6.61 25.23
N ILE A 148 -9.50 6.67 24.16
CA ILE A 148 -9.23 5.54 23.26
C ILE A 148 -7.83 5.01 23.53
N GLU A 149 -7.73 3.69 23.78
CA GLU A 149 -6.45 3.01 23.96
C GLU A 149 -5.64 2.96 22.66
N MET A 150 -4.34 2.69 22.78
CA MET A 150 -3.51 2.44 21.60
C MET A 150 -3.94 1.15 20.89
N PRO A 151 -3.92 1.11 19.55
CA PRO A 151 -4.11 -0.13 18.81
C PRO A 151 -2.96 -1.09 19.15
N GLN A 152 -3.25 -2.39 19.13
CA GLN A 152 -2.26 -3.44 19.40
C GLN A 152 -1.62 -3.91 18.09
N ALA A 153 -0.34 -4.27 18.15
CA ALA A 153 0.32 -4.90 17.02
C ALA A 153 -0.33 -6.25 16.69
N PHE A 154 -0.35 -6.60 15.41
CA PHE A 154 -0.78 -7.92 14.97
C PHE A 154 -0.14 -8.29 13.63
N VAL A 155 -0.02 -9.60 13.39
CA VAL A 155 0.50 -10.17 12.15
C VAL A 155 -0.49 -11.23 11.64
N THR A 156 -0.76 -11.22 10.34
CA THR A 156 -1.61 -12.19 9.63
C THR A 156 -1.20 -12.24 8.15
N SER A 157 -2.07 -12.70 7.26
CA SER A 157 -1.86 -12.61 5.81
C SER A 157 -3.16 -12.44 5.04
N ASP A 158 -3.05 -11.92 3.82
CA ASP A 158 -4.14 -11.86 2.84
C ASP A 158 -4.79 -13.24 2.58
N LYS A 159 -4.03 -14.34 2.79
CA LYS A 159 -4.55 -15.71 2.63
C LYS A 159 -5.41 -16.18 3.81
N GLU A 160 -5.17 -15.64 5.00
CA GLU A 160 -5.86 -16.05 6.24
C GLU A 160 -7.14 -15.25 6.49
N VAL A 161 -7.21 -14.03 5.96
CA VAL A 161 -8.35 -13.12 6.16
C VAL A 161 -9.35 -13.30 5.02
N ALA A 162 -10.55 -13.78 5.35
CA ALA A 162 -11.63 -13.89 4.37
C ALA A 162 -12.10 -12.50 3.89
N PRO A 163 -12.22 -12.26 2.58
CA PRO A 163 -12.68 -10.98 2.07
C PRO A 163 -14.17 -10.78 2.35
N VAL A 164 -14.55 -9.55 2.70
CA VAL A 164 -15.95 -9.14 2.87
C VAL A 164 -16.49 -8.74 1.51
N VAL A 165 -17.47 -9.49 1.01
CA VAL A 165 -18.17 -9.19 -0.25
C VAL A 165 -18.98 -7.92 -0.10
N MET A 166 -18.92 -7.04 -1.10
CA MET A 166 -19.77 -5.86 -1.12
C MET A 166 -21.24 -6.26 -1.34
N PRO A 167 -22.18 -5.73 -0.55
CA PRO A 167 -23.60 -6.01 -0.73
C PRO A 167 -24.05 -5.73 -2.16
N ASP A 168 -24.99 -6.54 -2.64
CA ASP A 168 -25.66 -6.35 -3.94
C ASP A 168 -24.73 -6.36 -5.16
N CYS A 169 -23.52 -6.95 -5.04
CA CYS A 169 -22.52 -7.03 -6.09
C CYS A 169 -22.24 -8.46 -6.58
N ASP A 170 -23.15 -9.42 -6.37
CA ASP A 170 -23.06 -10.82 -6.85
C ASP A 170 -21.70 -11.52 -6.60
N GLY A 171 -20.98 -11.14 -5.54
CA GLY A 171 -19.65 -11.67 -5.23
C GLY A 171 -18.49 -11.17 -6.10
N VAL A 172 -18.73 -10.30 -7.08
CA VAL A 172 -17.67 -9.83 -8.00
C VAL A 172 -16.83 -8.67 -7.44
N TRP A 173 -17.22 -8.09 -6.31
CA TRP A 173 -16.47 -7.05 -5.61
C TRP A 173 -16.39 -7.38 -4.11
N ALA A 174 -15.18 -7.41 -3.57
CA ALA A 174 -14.93 -7.67 -2.16
C ALA A 174 -13.75 -6.86 -1.60
N THR A 175 -13.65 -6.77 -0.29
CA THR A 175 -12.53 -6.13 0.41
C THR A 175 -12.02 -7.01 1.55
N THR A 176 -10.73 -7.36 1.51
CA THR A 176 -10.01 -7.96 2.64
C THR A 176 -9.66 -6.84 3.63
N ARG A 177 -10.19 -6.91 4.85
CA ARG A 177 -9.98 -5.92 5.92
C ARG A 177 -9.20 -6.57 7.05
N PHE A 178 -8.07 -5.98 7.44
CA PHE A 178 -7.17 -6.57 8.43
C PHE A 178 -7.46 -6.10 9.87
N ALA A 179 -8.17 -4.98 10.01
CA ALA A 179 -8.71 -4.49 11.28
C ALA A 179 -10.24 -4.37 11.18
N ASP A 180 -10.93 -4.49 12.32
CA ASP A 180 -12.36 -4.22 12.39
C ASP A 180 -12.61 -2.72 12.14
N PRO A 181 -13.44 -2.35 11.13
CA PRO A 181 -13.78 -0.95 10.88
C PRO A 181 -14.42 -0.22 12.06
N ALA A 182 -15.03 -0.94 13.00
CA ALA A 182 -15.61 -0.38 14.22
C ALA A 182 -14.60 -0.21 15.35
N ASP A 183 -13.36 -0.71 15.21
CA ASP A 183 -12.30 -0.51 16.19
C ASP A 183 -11.72 0.91 16.08
N LEU A 184 -12.25 1.82 16.90
CA LEU A 184 -11.86 3.23 16.93
C LEU A 184 -10.40 3.48 17.35
N ARG A 185 -9.70 2.45 17.85
CA ARG A 185 -8.25 2.52 18.10
C ARG A 185 -7.46 2.69 16.80
N HIS A 186 -7.98 2.21 15.67
CA HIS A 186 -7.34 2.39 14.36
C HIS A 186 -7.83 3.68 13.70
N ASP A 187 -6.90 4.58 13.35
CA ASP A 187 -7.14 5.83 12.61
C ASP A 187 -6.66 5.76 11.14
N MET A 188 -6.23 4.58 10.70
CA MET A 188 -6.01 4.24 9.30
C MET A 188 -6.45 2.81 9.01
N HIS A 189 -6.83 2.56 7.77
CA HIS A 189 -7.02 1.21 7.26
C HIS A 189 -6.11 1.00 6.05
N VAL A 190 -5.43 -0.15 6.02
CA VAL A 190 -4.71 -0.64 4.86
C VAL A 190 -5.33 -1.98 4.47
N ASN A 191 -6.06 -2.02 3.36
CA ASN A 191 -6.89 -3.13 2.94
C ASN A 191 -6.54 -3.57 1.51
N ILE A 192 -7.06 -4.71 1.08
CA ILE A 192 -6.98 -5.14 -0.32
C ILE A 192 -8.39 -5.17 -0.90
N VAL A 193 -8.61 -4.39 -1.96
CA VAL A 193 -9.86 -4.46 -2.72
C VAL A 193 -9.67 -5.43 -3.87
N THR A 194 -10.65 -6.30 -4.10
CA THR A 194 -10.62 -7.33 -5.14
C THR A 194 -11.88 -7.23 -6.00
N PHE A 195 -11.67 -7.16 -7.32
CA PHE A 195 -12.70 -7.31 -8.34
C PHE A 195 -12.45 -8.59 -9.11
N GLN A 196 -13.45 -9.47 -9.17
CA GLN A 196 -13.44 -10.60 -10.11
C GLN A 196 -13.62 -10.08 -11.54
N PRO A 197 -13.29 -10.87 -12.59
CA PRO A 197 -13.55 -10.49 -13.97
C PRO A 197 -15.00 -10.02 -14.19
N GLY A 198 -15.16 -8.85 -14.82
CA GLY A 198 -16.46 -8.17 -15.00
C GLY A 198 -16.91 -7.29 -13.83
N GLY A 199 -16.23 -7.37 -12.69
CA GLY A 199 -16.46 -6.54 -11.51
C GLY A 199 -16.19 -5.05 -11.78
N ARG A 200 -16.97 -4.19 -11.12
CA ARG A 200 -16.84 -2.73 -11.23
C ARG A 200 -17.32 -2.02 -9.98
N ILE A 201 -16.94 -0.76 -9.85
CA ILE A 201 -17.62 0.20 -8.97
C ILE A 201 -18.64 0.95 -9.84
N PRO A 202 -19.96 0.76 -9.64
CA PRO A 202 -20.98 1.29 -10.55
C PRO A 202 -21.32 2.77 -10.32
N PHE A 203 -20.64 3.43 -9.38
CA PHE A 203 -20.80 4.84 -9.06
C PHE A 203 -19.44 5.49 -8.88
N ALA A 204 -19.34 6.78 -9.19
CA ALA A 204 -18.16 7.56 -8.87
C ALA A 204 -18.19 7.89 -7.37
N GLU A 205 -17.47 7.13 -6.56
CA GLU A 205 -17.34 7.39 -5.13
C GLU A 205 -16.67 8.75 -4.91
N THR A 206 -17.16 9.51 -3.93
CA THR A 206 -16.51 10.73 -3.45
C THR A 206 -16.47 10.67 -1.93
N HIS A 207 -15.27 10.72 -1.36
CA HIS A 207 -15.07 10.77 0.09
C HIS A 207 -13.91 11.67 0.45
N VAL A 208 -13.92 12.18 1.68
CA VAL A 208 -12.92 13.14 2.17
C VAL A 208 -11.52 12.53 2.32
N MET A 209 -11.42 11.23 2.57
CA MET A 209 -10.15 10.58 2.86
C MET A 209 -9.23 10.61 1.63
N GLU A 210 -8.02 11.16 1.81
CA GLU A 210 -6.97 10.97 0.83
C GLU A 210 -6.43 9.54 0.92
N HIS A 211 -6.03 8.97 -0.21
CA HIS A 211 -5.61 7.58 -0.23
C HIS A 211 -4.71 7.27 -1.42
N GLY A 212 -3.87 6.27 -1.19
CA GLY A 212 -3.07 5.64 -2.24
C GLY A 212 -3.64 4.27 -2.62
N LEU A 213 -3.47 3.93 -3.89
CA LEU A 213 -3.85 2.66 -4.49
C LEU A 213 -2.62 2.08 -5.18
N TYR A 214 -2.20 0.87 -4.83
CA TYR A 214 -1.13 0.16 -5.51
C TYR A 214 -1.66 -1.14 -6.12
N VAL A 215 -1.60 -1.27 -7.44
CA VAL A 215 -2.17 -2.43 -8.14
C VAL A 215 -1.27 -3.65 -7.91
N LEU A 216 -1.84 -4.69 -7.31
CA LEU A 216 -1.16 -5.94 -6.98
C LEU A 216 -1.31 -6.98 -8.11
N GLU A 217 -2.48 -7.04 -8.74
CA GLU A 217 -2.84 -8.08 -9.71
C GLU A 217 -3.89 -7.55 -10.71
N GLY A 218 -3.86 -8.07 -11.94
CA GLY A 218 -4.86 -7.78 -12.97
C GLY A 218 -4.77 -6.36 -13.55
N THR A 219 -5.76 -6.03 -14.39
CA THR A 219 -5.86 -4.73 -15.08
C THR A 219 -7.26 -4.16 -14.95
N ALA A 220 -7.36 -2.84 -15.01
CA ALA A 220 -8.64 -2.12 -15.00
C ALA A 220 -8.56 -0.81 -15.77
N GLU A 221 -9.72 -0.29 -16.17
CA GLU A 221 -9.90 1.14 -16.44
C GLU A 221 -10.37 1.80 -15.15
N TYR A 222 -9.62 2.77 -14.65
CA TYR A 222 -9.91 3.49 -13.42
C TYR A 222 -10.33 4.92 -13.77
N LEU A 223 -11.52 5.32 -13.34
CA LEU A 223 -11.96 6.70 -13.38
C LEU A 223 -11.28 7.45 -12.23
N LEU A 224 -10.49 8.46 -12.56
CA LEU A 224 -9.85 9.37 -11.63
C LEU A 224 -10.31 10.80 -11.98
N ASN A 225 -11.18 11.35 -11.14
CA ASN A 225 -11.89 12.60 -11.37
C ASN A 225 -12.74 12.60 -12.66
N ARG A 226 -12.17 12.96 -13.81
CA ARG A 226 -12.87 13.01 -15.10
C ARG A 226 -12.28 12.05 -16.13
N ASP A 227 -11.13 11.47 -15.80
CA ASP A 227 -10.27 10.79 -16.75
C ASP A 227 -10.33 9.29 -16.49
N TRP A 228 -10.58 8.51 -17.53
CA TRP A 228 -10.39 7.06 -17.49
C TRP A 228 -8.95 6.74 -17.83
N VAL A 229 -8.28 6.04 -16.93
CA VAL A 229 -6.87 5.66 -17.07
C VAL A 229 -6.77 4.14 -16.97
N GLY A 230 -6.16 3.53 -17.98
CA GLY A 230 -5.80 2.12 -17.94
C GLY A 230 -4.68 1.89 -16.93
N VAL A 231 -4.89 0.96 -15.99
CA VAL A 231 -3.95 0.62 -14.92
C VAL A 231 -3.73 -0.88 -14.83
N GLY A 232 -2.53 -1.27 -14.42
CA GLY A 232 -2.10 -2.66 -14.32
C GLY A 232 -1.09 -2.91 -13.19
N PRO A 233 -0.56 -4.13 -13.09
CA PRO A 233 0.21 -4.55 -11.93
C PRO A 233 1.46 -3.68 -11.72
N GLY A 234 1.59 -3.13 -10.52
CA GLY A 234 2.67 -2.25 -10.10
C GLY A 234 2.41 -0.76 -10.28
N ASP A 235 1.34 -0.38 -10.98
CA ASP A 235 0.93 1.02 -11.10
C ASP A 235 0.45 1.54 -9.74
N PHE A 236 0.81 2.79 -9.45
CA PHE A 236 0.40 3.48 -8.24
C PHE A 236 -0.48 4.68 -8.60
N MET A 237 -1.57 4.87 -7.87
CA MET A 237 -2.47 6.02 -8.00
C MET A 237 -2.59 6.72 -6.65
N TRP A 238 -2.53 8.05 -6.65
CA TRP A 238 -2.82 8.89 -5.49
C TRP A 238 -4.06 9.73 -5.75
N LEU A 239 -5.02 9.71 -4.84
CA LEU A 239 -6.24 10.49 -4.94
C LEU A 239 -6.32 11.48 -3.78
N ARG A 240 -6.52 12.76 -4.12
CA ARG A 240 -6.86 13.77 -3.13
C ARG A 240 -8.27 13.59 -2.60
N ALA A 241 -8.53 14.25 -1.47
CA ALA A 241 -9.87 14.40 -0.90
C ALA A 241 -10.90 14.77 -1.98
N PHE A 242 -12.03 14.04 -1.98
CA PHE A 242 -13.15 14.19 -2.89
C PHE A 242 -12.90 13.90 -4.37
N CYS A 243 -11.72 13.40 -4.78
CA CYS A 243 -11.49 12.96 -6.15
C CYS A 243 -12.49 11.87 -6.54
N PRO A 244 -13.40 12.10 -7.51
CA PRO A 244 -14.34 11.08 -7.96
C PRO A 244 -13.60 9.82 -8.45
N GLN A 245 -14.03 8.64 -8.01
CA GLN A 245 -13.40 7.39 -8.42
C GLN A 245 -14.39 6.29 -8.79
N ALA A 246 -14.08 5.56 -9.86
CA ALA A 246 -14.78 4.33 -10.25
C ALA A 246 -13.79 3.38 -10.91
N CYS A 247 -14.15 2.11 -11.02
CA CYS A 247 -13.26 1.08 -11.55
C CYS A 247 -14.05 0.11 -12.41
N ILE A 248 -13.46 -0.33 -13.53
CA ILE A 248 -13.97 -1.42 -14.35
C ILE A 248 -12.80 -2.39 -14.57
N ALA A 249 -12.88 -3.61 -14.00
CA ALA A 249 -11.87 -4.64 -14.24
C ALA A 249 -11.90 -5.08 -15.71
N THR A 250 -10.73 -5.19 -16.35
CA THR A 250 -10.61 -5.43 -17.80
C THR A 250 -9.98 -6.78 -18.17
N GLY A 251 -9.37 -7.48 -17.21
CA GLY A 251 -8.68 -8.76 -17.45
C GLY A 251 -9.49 -10.00 -17.09
N ASP A 252 -8.93 -11.17 -17.44
CA ASP A 252 -9.50 -12.50 -17.14
C ASP A 252 -9.07 -13.04 -15.76
N VAL A 253 -8.23 -12.30 -15.04
CA VAL A 253 -7.79 -12.58 -13.67
C VAL A 253 -8.35 -11.53 -12.72
N PRO A 254 -8.40 -11.78 -11.40
CA PRO A 254 -8.85 -10.78 -10.44
C PRO A 254 -8.02 -9.48 -10.56
N PHE A 255 -8.70 -8.34 -10.57
CA PHE A 255 -8.06 -7.03 -10.39
C PHE A 255 -8.00 -6.72 -8.89
N ARG A 256 -6.79 -6.56 -8.36
CA ARG A 256 -6.55 -6.39 -6.92
C ARG A 256 -5.61 -5.24 -6.69
N TYR A 257 -5.90 -4.43 -5.68
CA TYR A 257 -5.01 -3.35 -5.26
C TYR A 257 -4.98 -3.19 -3.74
N LEU A 258 -3.80 -2.81 -3.24
CA LEU A 258 -3.61 -2.34 -1.88
C LEU A 258 -4.15 -0.91 -1.78
N LEU A 259 -5.03 -0.66 -0.83
CA LEU A 259 -5.64 0.64 -0.56
C LEU A 259 -5.33 1.04 0.88
N TYR A 260 -4.87 2.27 1.09
CA TYR A 260 -4.72 2.83 2.43
C TYR A 260 -5.38 4.20 2.55
N LYS A 261 -6.10 4.41 3.65
CA LYS A 261 -6.84 5.65 3.93
C LYS A 261 -6.91 5.94 5.42
N ASP A 262 -7.02 7.21 5.78
CA ASP A 262 -7.29 7.67 7.14
C ASP A 262 -8.79 7.54 7.46
N VAL A 263 -9.10 7.26 8.72
CA VAL A 263 -10.47 7.01 9.20
C VAL A 263 -10.61 7.38 10.68
N ASN A 264 -11.85 7.36 11.19
CA ASN A 264 -12.15 7.35 12.63
C ASN A 264 -11.61 8.54 13.44
N ARG A 265 -11.35 9.68 12.78
CA ARG A 265 -10.89 10.92 13.42
C ARG A 265 -11.62 12.13 12.85
N HIS A 266 -11.67 13.20 13.65
CA HIS A 266 -12.16 14.48 13.17
C HIS A 266 -11.20 15.07 12.15
N MET A 267 -11.77 15.70 11.12
CA MET A 267 -11.00 16.48 10.16
C MET A 267 -10.35 17.67 10.89
N PRO A 268 -9.06 17.94 10.66
CA PRO A 268 -8.40 19.12 11.22
C PRO A 268 -9.08 20.40 10.67
N LEU A 269 -9.18 21.43 11.51
CA LEU A 269 -9.77 22.74 11.19
C LEU A 269 -8.69 23.81 11.02
#